data_AF-A0AAW7QSI0-F1
#
_entry.id   AF-A0AAW7QSI0-F1
#
_cell.length_a   1.000
_cell.length_b   1.000
_cell.length_c   1.000
_cell.angle_alpha   90.00
_cell.angle_beta   90.00
_cell.angle_gamma   90.00
#
_symmetry.space_group_name_H-M   'P 1'
#
loop_
_entity.id
_entity.type
_entity.pdbx_description
1 polymer ?
#
loop_
_entity_poly.entity_id
_entity_poly.type
_entity_poly.pdbx_seq_one_letter_code
_entity_poly.pdbx_strand_id
1 'polypeptide(L)'
;MLIPILAVEALLRSRGSLPVNVKFFFEGQEEIGSPQIPAFLQQERERFACDLVLSADGGQWSEDQPQILVGLRGGCGVQIDVYGPKMDLHSGMYGGVVQNPIHALVQILDRCGRMME
;
A
#
# COMPACT_ATOMS: atom_id res chain seq x y z
N MET A 1 8.24 -12.48 3.61
CA MET A 1 9.00 -11.82 4.71
C MET A 1 9.63 -12.81 5.71
N LEU A 2 10.54 -13.71 5.29
CA LEU A 2 11.21 -14.64 6.22
C LEU A 2 12.65 -14.22 6.57
N ILE A 3 13.29 -13.45 5.69
CA ILE A 3 14.70 -13.03 5.81
C ILE A 3 15.02 -12.37 7.17
N PRO A 4 14.21 -11.42 7.69
CA PRO A 4 14.51 -10.80 8.99
C PRO A 4 14.48 -11.79 10.16
N ILE A 5 13.56 -12.76 10.12
CA ILE A 5 13.46 -13.82 11.14
C ILE A 5 14.73 -14.68 11.10
N LEU A 6 15.13 -15.13 9.92
CA LEU A 6 16.33 -15.95 9.74
C LEU A 6 17.61 -15.21 10.12
N ALA A 7 17.70 -13.92 9.83
CA ALA A 7 18.85 -13.09 10.22
C ALA A 7 18.97 -12.97 11.75
N VAL A 8 17.86 -12.73 12.44
CA VAL A 8 17.81 -12.66 13.91
C VAL A 8 18.14 -14.02 14.53
N GLU A 9 17.60 -15.11 13.98
CA GLU A 9 17.91 -16.47 14.41
C GLU A 9 19.40 -16.78 14.25
N ALA A 10 19.98 -16.46 13.09
CA ALA A 10 21.40 -16.68 12.83
C ALA A 10 22.28 -15.89 13.81
N LEU A 11 21.96 -14.63 14.08
CA LEU A 11 22.67 -13.82 15.08
C LEU A 11 22.59 -14.43 16.48
N LEU A 12 21.40 -14.88 16.89
CA LEU A 12 21.20 -15.50 18.20
C LEU A 12 21.99 -16.81 18.32
N ARG A 13 21.98 -17.67 17.29
CA ARG A 13 22.76 -18.91 17.25
C ARG A 13 24.27 -18.66 17.27
N SER A 14 24.74 -17.65 16.56
CA SER A 14 26.19 -17.35 16.47
C SER A 14 26.75 -16.63 17.69
N ARG A 15 25.94 -15.83 18.40
CA ARG A 15 26.41 -15.00 19.52
C ARG A 15 25.89 -15.43 20.89
N GLY A 16 24.92 -16.33 20.95
CA GLY A 16 24.25 -16.79 22.18
C GLY A 16 23.25 -15.79 22.76
N SER A 17 23.25 -14.54 22.32
CA SER A 17 22.28 -13.52 22.68
C SER A 17 22.13 -12.48 21.56
N LEU A 18 21.03 -11.72 21.60
CA LEU A 18 20.85 -10.56 20.73
C LEU A 18 21.41 -9.31 21.41
N PRO A 19 22.05 -8.39 20.66
CA PRO A 19 22.58 -7.15 21.21
C PRO A 19 21.48 -6.15 21.60
N VAL A 20 20.25 -6.38 21.13
CA VAL A 20 19.06 -5.55 21.40
C VAL A 20 17.83 -6.45 21.59
N ASN A 21 16.80 -5.92 22.26
CA ASN A 21 15.48 -6.55 22.26
C ASN A 21 14.85 -6.41 20.87
N VAL A 22 14.30 -7.49 20.33
CA VAL A 22 13.64 -7.50 19.02
C VAL A 22 12.16 -7.81 19.19
N LYS A 23 11.30 -6.98 18.60
CA LYS A 23 9.86 -7.21 18.50
C LYS A 23 9.53 -7.40 17.02
N PHE A 24 8.88 -8.51 16.69
CA PHE A 24 8.34 -8.71 15.35
C PHE A 24 6.88 -8.28 15.33
N PHE A 25 6.52 -7.47 14.34
CA PHE A 25 5.15 -7.09 14.06
C PHE A 25 4.81 -7.55 12.64
N PHE A 26 3.84 -8.47 12.56
CA PHE A 26 3.30 -8.97 11.30
C PHE A 26 1.84 -8.59 11.23
N GLU A 27 1.43 -8.08 10.09
CA GLU A 27 0.07 -7.66 9.81
C GLU A 27 -0.31 -8.20 8.41
N GLY A 28 -1.60 -8.29 8.12
CA GLY A 28 -2.12 -8.99 6.93
C GLY A 28 -3.00 -8.13 6.02
N GLN A 29 -3.01 -6.82 6.22
CA GLN A 29 -3.92 -5.87 5.61
C GLN A 29 -3.21 -4.76 4.83
N GLU A 30 -1.90 -4.87 4.63
CA GLU A 30 -1.09 -3.88 3.91
C GLU A 30 -1.69 -3.60 2.52
N GLU A 31 -2.04 -4.66 1.79
CA GLU A 31 -2.61 -4.62 0.44
C GLU A 31 -4.01 -3.98 0.37
N ILE A 32 -4.63 -3.68 1.51
CA ILE A 32 -5.90 -2.94 1.63
C ILE A 32 -5.74 -1.62 2.42
N GLY A 33 -4.50 -1.17 2.64
CA GLY A 33 -4.18 0.07 3.34
C GLY A 33 -4.20 0.01 4.86
N SER A 34 -4.11 -1.20 5.45
CA SER A 34 -3.98 -1.43 6.89
C SER A 34 -5.02 -0.73 7.78
N PRO A 35 -6.35 -0.79 7.49
CA PRO A 35 -7.34 0.15 8.03
C PRO A 35 -7.46 0.16 9.57
N GLN A 36 -7.15 -0.94 10.24
CA GLN A 36 -7.29 -1.11 11.70
C GLN A 36 -5.95 -0.96 12.42
N ILE A 37 -4.82 -0.95 11.71
CA ILE A 37 -3.48 -0.91 12.31
C ILE A 37 -3.24 0.37 13.11
N PRO A 38 -3.63 1.58 12.64
CA PRO A 38 -3.46 2.79 13.43
C PRO A 38 -4.14 2.73 14.79
N ALA A 39 -5.41 2.29 14.84
CA ALA A 39 -6.16 2.17 16.09
C ALA A 39 -5.57 1.09 17.01
N PHE A 40 -5.17 -0.05 16.46
CA PHE A 40 -4.54 -1.14 17.20
C PHE A 40 -3.21 -0.71 17.84
N LEU A 41 -2.33 -0.03 17.09
CA LEU A 41 -1.05 0.47 17.62
C LEU A 41 -1.24 1.54 18.69
N GLN A 42 -2.29 2.36 18.58
CA GLN A 42 -2.63 3.32 19.62
C GLN A 42 -3.09 2.64 20.92
N GLN A 43 -3.90 1.59 20.82
CA GLN A 43 -4.36 0.81 21.97
C GLN A 43 -3.21 0.03 22.65
N GLU A 44 -2.31 -0.55 21.86
CA GLU A 44 -1.20 -1.39 22.33
C GLU A 44 0.13 -0.63 22.46
N ARG A 45 0.07 0.71 22.61
CA ARG A 45 1.24 1.60 22.55
C ARG A 45 2.39 1.17 23.46
N GLU A 46 2.09 0.78 24.70
CA GLU A 46 3.12 0.34 25.66
C GLU A 46 3.81 -0.95 25.22
N ARG A 47 3.04 -1.90 24.69
CA ARG A 47 3.56 -3.17 24.18
C ARG A 47 4.46 -2.96 22.96
N PHE A 48 4.16 -1.99 22.09
CA PHE A 48 4.94 -1.68 20.90
C PHE A 48 6.00 -0.58 21.07
N ALA A 49 6.14 0.00 22.27
CA ALA A 49 7.18 0.98 22.55
C ALA A 49 8.57 0.43 22.21
N CYS A 50 9.35 1.19 21.45
CA CYS A 50 10.68 0.83 20.98
C CYS A 50 11.50 2.09 20.62
N ASP A 51 12.81 1.93 20.53
CA ASP A 51 13.74 3.01 20.19
C ASP A 51 13.89 3.20 18.67
N LEU A 52 13.60 2.15 17.88
CA LEU A 52 13.72 2.13 16.43
C LEU A 52 12.70 1.19 15.80
N VAL A 53 12.09 1.62 14.70
CA VAL A 53 11.25 0.79 13.82
C VAL A 53 11.96 0.59 12.50
N LEU A 54 12.02 -0.66 12.03
CA LEU A 54 12.54 -1.02 10.72
C LEU A 54 11.50 -1.82 9.96
N SER A 55 11.15 -1.36 8.77
CA SER A 55 10.35 -2.15 7.82
C SER A 55 11.29 -2.92 6.89
N ALA A 56 11.01 -4.22 6.71
CA ALA A 56 11.71 -5.08 5.78
C ALA A 56 10.98 -5.24 4.43
N ASP A 57 10.06 -4.32 4.13
CA ASP A 57 9.24 -4.29 2.92
C ASP A 57 9.79 -3.31 1.87
N GLY A 58 11.11 -3.09 1.92
CA GLY A 58 11.83 -2.24 0.97
C GLY A 58 12.45 -3.03 -0.18
N GLY A 59 13.02 -2.31 -1.13
CA GLY A 59 13.78 -2.87 -2.25
C GLY A 59 15.28 -2.53 -2.20
N GLN A 60 16.01 -3.07 -3.18
CA GLN A 60 17.35 -2.61 -3.55
C GLN A 60 17.23 -1.55 -4.65
N TRP A 61 18.15 -0.57 -4.67
CA TRP A 61 18.16 0.45 -5.72
C TRP A 61 18.60 -0.15 -7.07
N SER A 62 19.66 -0.98 -7.02
CA SER A 62 20.15 -1.79 -8.14
C SER A 62 20.86 -3.02 -7.60
N GLU A 63 21.29 -3.94 -8.48
CA GLU A 63 22.04 -5.16 -8.10
C GLU A 63 23.24 -4.88 -7.20
N ASP A 64 24.00 -3.82 -7.51
CA ASP A 64 25.21 -3.46 -6.76
C ASP A 64 25.02 -2.32 -5.74
N GLN A 65 23.79 -1.80 -5.58
CA GLN A 65 23.53 -0.62 -4.75
C GLN A 65 22.41 -0.85 -3.73
N PRO A 66 22.74 -0.87 -2.42
CA PRO A 66 21.72 -0.96 -1.38
C PRO A 66 20.95 0.37 -1.23
N GLN A 67 19.76 0.27 -0.65
CA GLN A 67 18.91 1.42 -0.35
C GLN A 67 18.48 1.41 1.12
N ILE A 68 18.41 2.60 1.72
CA ILE A 68 17.70 2.84 2.98
C ILE A 68 16.63 3.88 2.71
N LEU A 69 15.36 3.48 2.83
CA LEU A 69 14.21 4.36 2.68
C LEU A 69 13.93 5.04 4.02
N VAL A 70 14.03 6.37 4.04
CA VAL A 70 13.73 7.21 5.22
C VAL A 70 12.38 7.90 5.14
N GLY A 71 11.67 7.77 4.01
CA GLY A 71 10.37 8.36 3.78
C GLY A 71 9.71 7.81 2.52
N LEU A 72 8.38 7.79 2.53
CA LEU A 72 7.53 7.33 1.44
C LEU A 72 6.48 8.41 1.15
N ARG A 73 5.97 8.44 -0.09
CA ARG A 73 4.80 9.25 -0.42
C ARG A 73 3.55 8.58 0.17
N GLY A 74 2.57 9.39 0.55
CA GLY A 74 1.23 8.88 0.84
C GLY A 74 0.52 8.44 -0.44
N GLY A 75 -0.52 7.62 -0.27
CA GLY A 75 -1.44 7.22 -1.33
C GLY A 75 -2.84 7.75 -1.07
N CYS A 76 -3.58 8.05 -2.14
CA CYS A 76 -5.01 8.35 -2.08
C CYS A 76 -5.73 7.52 -3.14
N GLY A 77 -6.50 6.52 -2.69
CA GLY A 77 -7.37 5.75 -3.57
C GLY A 77 -8.70 6.48 -3.78
N VAL A 78 -9.12 6.61 -5.05
CA VAL A 78 -10.40 7.23 -5.41
C VAL A 78 -11.17 6.26 -6.30
N GLN A 79 -12.45 6.03 -5.96
CA GLN A 79 -13.39 5.30 -6.80
C GLN A 79 -14.36 6.29 -7.46
N ILE A 80 -14.57 6.14 -8.76
CA ILE A 80 -15.50 6.96 -9.54
C ILE A 80 -16.50 6.03 -10.23
N ASP A 81 -17.73 6.03 -9.73
CA ASP A 81 -18.83 5.29 -10.32
C ASP A 81 -19.64 6.19 -11.26
N VAL A 82 -19.70 5.83 -12.54
CA VAL A 82 -20.45 6.57 -13.57
C VAL A 82 -21.65 5.73 -14.02
N TYR A 83 -22.84 6.22 -13.73
CA TYR A 83 -24.09 5.55 -14.10
C TYR A 83 -24.74 6.21 -15.31
N GLY A 84 -25.27 5.40 -16.21
CA GLY A 84 -26.04 5.83 -17.37
C GLY A 84 -27.41 5.13 -17.42
N PRO A 85 -27.75 4.44 -18.51
CA PRO A 85 -28.99 3.67 -18.60
C PRO A 85 -29.10 2.60 -17.51
N LYS A 86 -30.34 2.19 -17.19
CA LYS A 86 -30.63 1.16 -16.18
C LYS A 86 -30.20 -0.26 -16.56
N MET A 87 -29.73 -0.46 -17.79
CA MET A 87 -29.27 -1.74 -18.35
C MET A 87 -28.32 -1.47 -19.52
N ASP A 88 -27.56 -2.48 -19.92
CA ASP A 88 -26.71 -2.40 -21.11
C ASP A 88 -27.54 -2.17 -22.38
N LEU A 89 -27.05 -1.31 -23.27
CA LEU A 89 -27.72 -0.94 -24.51
C LEU A 89 -26.92 -1.41 -25.74
N HIS A 90 -27.61 -1.82 -26.80
CA HIS A 90 -26.99 -2.19 -28.06
C HIS A 90 -26.32 -0.96 -28.71
N SER A 91 -24.99 -0.97 -28.83
CA SER A 91 -24.21 0.20 -29.29
C SER A 91 -24.59 0.68 -30.69
N GLY A 92 -24.99 -0.21 -31.61
CA GLY A 92 -25.46 0.18 -32.94
C GLY A 92 -26.82 0.87 -32.98
N MET A 93 -27.68 0.62 -31.98
CA MET A 93 -29.02 1.24 -31.93
C MET A 93 -29.01 2.55 -31.16
N TYR A 94 -28.19 2.64 -30.10
CA TYR A 94 -28.17 3.77 -29.16
C TYR A 94 -26.90 4.61 -29.24
N GLY A 95 -25.95 4.22 -30.08
CA GLY A 95 -24.70 4.94 -30.30
C GLY A 95 -24.95 6.35 -30.82
N GLY A 96 -24.36 7.33 -30.16
CA GLY A 96 -24.50 8.76 -30.50
C GLY A 96 -25.79 9.42 -30.00
N VAL A 97 -26.75 8.65 -29.47
CA VAL A 97 -28.01 9.19 -28.92
C VAL A 97 -27.96 9.25 -27.39
N VAL A 98 -27.40 8.21 -26.76
CA VAL A 98 -27.25 8.12 -25.30
C VAL A 98 -25.79 8.36 -24.93
N GLN A 99 -25.55 9.19 -23.92
CA GLN A 99 -24.20 9.38 -23.40
C GLN A 99 -23.69 8.06 -22.79
N ASN A 100 -22.63 7.51 -23.39
CA ASN A 100 -21.99 6.30 -22.89
C ASN A 100 -21.22 6.62 -21.59
N PRO A 101 -21.51 5.94 -20.46
CA PRO A 101 -20.78 6.12 -19.21
C PRO A 101 -19.27 5.95 -19.34
N ILE A 102 -18.79 5.05 -20.22
CA ILE A 102 -17.37 4.84 -20.48
C ILE A 102 -16.74 6.10 -21.09
N HIS A 103 -17.42 6.76 -22.04
CA HIS A 103 -16.92 8.00 -22.63
C HIS A 103 -16.90 9.15 -21.62
N ALA A 104 -17.93 9.24 -20.77
CA ALA A 104 -17.96 10.23 -19.70
C ALA A 104 -16.83 9.99 -18.67
N LEU A 105 -16.58 8.73 -18.30
CA LEU A 105 -15.47 8.36 -17.41
C LEU A 105 -14.12 8.78 -18.00
N VAL A 106 -13.88 8.51 -19.29
CA VAL A 106 -12.65 8.95 -19.98
C VAL A 106 -12.49 10.48 -19.92
N GLN A 107 -13.56 11.25 -20.12
CA GLN A 107 -13.50 12.71 -20.02
C GLN A 107 -13.21 13.21 -18.60
N ILE A 108 -13.75 12.55 -17.57
CA ILE A 108 -13.46 12.85 -16.17
C ILE A 108 -11.97 12.62 -15.90
N LEU A 109 -11.43 11.46 -16.31
CA LEU A 109 -10.03 11.10 -16.10
C LEU A 109 -9.06 12.04 -16.84
N ASP A 110 -9.37 12.42 -18.08
CA ASP A 110 -8.57 13.37 -18.86
C ASP A 110 -8.49 14.75 -18.20
N ARG A 111 -9.55 15.20 -17.50
CA ARG A 111 -9.51 16.45 -16.73
C ARG A 111 -8.76 16.29 -15.41
N CYS A 112 -8.86 15.15 -14.73
CA CYS A 112 -8.13 14.90 -13.49
C CYS A 112 -6.61 14.80 -13.69
N GLY A 113 -6.15 14.17 -14.78
CA GLY A 113 -4.73 14.05 -15.09
C GLY A 113 -4.01 15.40 -15.17
N ARG A 114 -4.67 16.42 -15.75
CA ARG A 114 -4.14 17.79 -15.87
C ARG A 114 -4.12 18.59 -14.56
N MET A 115 -4.74 18.08 -13.49
CA MET A 115 -4.76 18.72 -12.16
C MET A 115 -3.66 18.20 -11.23
N MET A 116 -3.04 17.07 -11.57
CA MET A 116 -1.99 16.42 -10.76
C MET A 116 -0.57 16.69 -11.25
N GLU A 117 -0.42 17.43 -12.35
CA GLU A 117 0.83 18.06 -12.82
C GLU A 117 0.93 19.50 -12.27
#